data_AF-A0A452ZYS6-F1
#
_entry.id   AF-A0A452ZYS6-F1
#
_cell.length_a   1.000
_cell.length_b   1.000
_cell.length_c   1.000
_cell.angle_alpha   90.00
_cell.angle_beta   90.00
_cell.angle_gamma   90.00
#
_symmetry.space_group_name_H-M   'P 1'
#
loop_
_entity.id
_entity.type
_entity.pdbx_description
1 polymer ?
#
loop_
_entity_poly.entity_id
_entity_poly.type
_entity_poly.pdbx_seq_one_letter_code
_entity_poly.pdbx_strand_id
1 'polypeptide(L)' 'VVWNPWEKKAKTMADFGDEEYKQTLCVDAAAAERPITLRPGEEWTGRLELSAVPSTNCSDHLDQPGIM' A
#
# COMPACT_ATOMS: atom_id res chain seq x y z
N VAL A 1 -0.71 -6.53 5.67
CA VAL A 1 -2.08 -6.02 5.52
C VAL A 1 -2.11 -5.13 4.30
N VAL A 2 -3.16 -5.24 3.47
CA VAL A 2 -3.40 -4.31 2.37
C VAL A 2 -4.70 -3.61 2.67
N TRP A 3 -4.67 -2.28 2.71
CA TRP A 3 -5.83 -1.52 3.16
C TRP A 3 -5.98 -0.17 2.44
N ASN A 4 -7.23 0.19 2.19
CA ASN A 4 -7.66 1.48 1.68
C ASN A 4 -8.99 1.86 2.36
N PRO A 5 -9.18 3.12 2.81
CA PRO A 5 -10.39 3.54 3.52
C PRO A 5 -11.65 3.51 2.63
N TRP A 6 -11.47 3.64 1.32
CA TRP A 6 -12.52 3.87 0.35
C TRP A 6 -13.37 5.11 0.68
N GLU A 7 -14.32 5.44 -0.21
CA GLU A 7 -15.07 6.69 -0.18
C GLU A 7 -15.73 7.00 1.18
N LYS A 8 -16.47 6.03 1.74
CA LYS A 8 -17.26 6.27 2.95
C LYS A 8 -16.41 6.60 4.17
N LYS A 9 -15.27 5.93 4.33
CA LYS A 9 -14.41 6.15 5.50
C LYS A 9 -13.53 7.38 5.29
N ALA A 10 -13.04 7.62 4.07
CA ALA A 10 -12.27 8.82 3.74
C ALA A 10 -13.01 10.10 4.13
N LYS A 11 -14.29 10.22 3.75
CA LYS A 11 -15.16 11.38 4.09
C LYS A 11 -15.38 11.63 5.58
N THR A 12 -15.03 10.68 6.44
CA THR A 12 -15.19 10.78 7.90
C THR A 12 -13.88 11.03 8.63
N MET A 13 -12.75 10.94 7.94
CA MET A 13 -11.42 11.15 8.50
C MET A 13 -11.04 12.62 8.34
N ALA A 14 -11.03 13.39 9.44
CA ALA A 14 -10.83 14.84 9.40
C ALA A 14 -9.44 15.26 8.88
N ASP A 15 -8.49 14.34 8.87
CA ASP A 15 -7.10 14.50 8.43
C ASP A 15 -6.82 13.85 7.06
N PHE A 16 -7.85 13.40 6.34
CA PHE A 16 -7.71 12.70 5.08
C PHE A 16 -8.70 13.25 4.05
N GLY A 17 -8.23 13.59 2.85
CA GLY A 17 -9.08 14.19 1.82
C GLY A 17 -10.17 13.23 1.31
N ASP A 18 -11.36 13.77 1.00
CA ASP A 18 -12.52 13.00 0.51
C ASP A 18 -12.19 12.05 -0.65
N GLU A 19 -11.28 12.47 -1.55
CA GLU A 19 -10.87 11.75 -2.76
C GLU A 19 -9.45 11.18 -2.68
N GLU A 20 -8.73 11.40 -1.58
CA GLU A 20 -7.33 11.01 -1.42
C GLU A 20 -7.14 9.49 -1.43
N TYR A 21 -8.19 8.73 -1.11
CA TYR A 21 -8.19 7.26 -1.17
C TYR A 21 -7.91 6.73 -2.58
N LYS A 22 -8.13 7.53 -3.64
CA LYS A 22 -7.85 7.12 -5.02
C LYS A 22 -6.35 7.02 -5.33
N GLN A 23 -5.50 7.70 -4.55
CA GLN A 23 -4.06 7.80 -4.79
C GLN A 23 -3.23 7.20 -3.65
N THR A 24 -3.88 6.64 -2.63
CA THR A 24 -3.24 6.11 -1.44
C THR A 24 -3.55 4.62 -1.26
N LEU A 25 -2.56 3.82 -0.90
CA LEU A 25 -2.74 2.42 -0.51
C LEU A 25 -1.80 2.10 0.65
N CYS A 26 -2.32 1.53 1.72
CA CYS A 26 -1.51 1.04 2.83
C CYS A 26 -1.05 -0.39 2.54
N VAL A 27 0.27 -0.62 2.69
CA VAL A 27 0.91 -1.94 2.56
C VAL A 27 1.79 -2.16 3.78
N ASP A 28 1.30 -2.97 4.71
CA ASP A 28 1.95 -3.18 6.01
C ASP A 28 2.50 -4.60 6.13
N ALA A 29 3.75 -4.75 6.56
CA ALA A 29 4.25 -6.04 7.05
C ALA A 29 3.72 -6.28 8.46
N ALA A 30 3.10 -7.45 8.69
CA ALA A 30 2.55 -7.78 10.00
C ALA A 30 2.62 -9.29 10.29
N ALA A 31 2.95 -9.63 11.53
CA ALA A 31 2.66 -10.94 12.11
C ALA A 31 1.24 -10.90 12.72
N ALA A 32 0.22 -10.99 11.86
CA ALA A 32 -1.17 -10.71 12.25
C ALA A 32 -2.00 -11.96 12.59
N GLU A 33 -1.81 -13.05 11.85
CA GLU A 33 -2.67 -14.25 11.99
C GLU A 33 -2.28 -15.13 13.19
N ARG A 34 -0.99 -15.17 13.51
CA ARG A 34 -0.46 -16.02 14.57
C ARG A 34 0.26 -15.14 15.60
N PRO A 35 -0.19 -15.16 16.87
CA PRO A 35 0.51 -14.47 17.94
C PRO A 35 1.94 -14.98 18.08
N ILE A 36 2.87 -14.06 18.27
CA ILE A 36 4.25 -14.38 18.65
C ILE A 36 4.30 -14.38 20.17
N THR A 37 4.62 -15.53 20.76
CA THR A 37 4.82 -15.68 22.20
C THR A 37 6.31 -15.78 22.47
N LEU A 38 6.83 -14.89 23.33
CA LEU A 38 8.23 -14.90 23.75
C LEU A 38 8.36 -15.32 25.21
N ARG A 39 9.34 -16.17 25.50
CA ARG A 39 9.76 -16.54 26.85
C ARG A 39 10.77 -15.50 27.39
N PRO A 40 11.06 -15.51 28.70
CA PRO A 40 12.10 -14.65 29.25
C PRO A 40 13.43 -14.83 28.52
N GLY A 41 14.00 -13.72 28.04
CA GLY A 41 15.26 -13.70 27.30
C GLY A 41 15.13 -13.94 25.79
N GLU A 42 13.93 -14.19 25.26
CA GLU A 42 13.71 -14.27 23.81
C GLU A 42 13.38 -12.91 23.21
N GLU A 43 13.74 -12.76 21.93
CA GLU A 43 13.49 -11.56 21.15
C GLU A 43 12.77 -11.92 19.85
N TRP A 44 12.01 -10.95 19.35
CA TRP A 44 11.44 -11.01 18.01
C TRP A 44 11.80 -9.74 17.25
N THR A 45 12.12 -9.90 15.96
CA THR A 45 12.40 -8.79 15.06
C THR A 45 11.55 -8.92 13.81
N GLY A 46 10.89 -7.83 13.44
CA GLY A 46 10.23 -7.65 12.16
C GLY A 46 10.96 -6.60 11.32
N ARG A 47 10.97 -6.77 9.99
CA ARG A 47 11.55 -5.80 9.08
C ARG A 47 10.69 -5.68 7.82
N LEU A 48 10.35 -4.45 7.46
CA LEU A 48 9.79 -4.09 6.17
C LEU A 48 10.82 -3.23 5.44
N GLU A 49 11.14 -3.60 4.21
CA GLU A 49 11.96 -2.78 3.32
C GLU A 49 11.12 -2.40 2.10
N LEU A 50 11.13 -1.12 1.76
CA LEU A 50 10.47 -0.58 0.57
C LEU A 50 11.54 0.07 -0.29
N SER A 51 11.53 -0.24 -1.58
CA SER A 51 12.37 0.42 -2.58
C SER A 51 11.54 0.85 -3.77
N ALA A 52 11.79 2.07 -4.24
CA ALA A 52 11.27 2.54 -5.52
C ALA A 52 12.29 2.18 -6.59
N VAL A 53 11.86 1.41 -7.59
CA VAL A 53 12.69 1.09 -8.76
C VAL A 53 12.02 1.65 -10.02
N PRO A 54 12.78 2.23 -10.96
CA PRO A 54 12.22 2.63 -12.24
C PRO A 54 11.55 1.43 -12.92
N SER A 55 10.37 1.63 -13.49
CA SER A 55 9.78 0.59 -14.32
C SER A 55 10.57 0.46 -15.62
N THR A 56 10.81 -0.76 -16.08
CA THR A 56 11.35 -1.02 -17.43
C THR A 56 10.26 -1.02 -18.51
N ASN A 57 9.02 -0.68 -18.12
CA ASN A 57 7.84 -0.74 -18.96
C ASN A 57 7.24 0.66 -19.08
N CYS A 58 8.00 1.59 -19.68
CA CYS A 58 7.42 2.81 -20.24
C CYS A 58 6.78 2.43 -21.57
N SER A 59 5.49 2.05 -21.56
CA SER A 59 4.71 2.01 -22.79
C SER A 59 4.34 3.45 -23.18
N ASP A 60 5.32 4.24 -23.60
CA ASP A 60 5.11 5.55 -24.26
C ASP A 60 4.56 5.36 -25.70
N HIS A 61 3.82 4.29 -25.95
CA HIS A 61 3.28 3.94 -27.27
C HIS A 61 1.85 3.40 -27.17
N LEU A 62 0.95 4.19 -26.58
CA LEU A 62 -0.50 4.04 -26.77
C LEU A 62 -1.13 5.24 -27.48
N ASP A 63 -0.33 6.06 -28.17
CA ASP A 63 -0.83 7.00 -29.17
C ASP A 63 -0.68 6.38 -30.56
N GLN A 64 -1.54 5.40 -30.89
CA GLN A 64 -1.86 5.15 -32.30
C GLN A 64 -3.09 5.99 -32.66
N PRO A 65 -2.95 7.08 -33.43
CA PRO A 65 -4.11 7.75 -33.99
C PRO A 65 -4.79 6.74 -34.93
N GLY A 66 -6.06 6.44 -34.63
CA GLY A 66 -6.88 5.51 -35.39
C GLY A 66 -6.75 5.75 -36.88
N ILE A 67 -6.44 4.66 -37.57
CA ILE A 67 -6.54 4.48 -39.01
C ILE A 67 -8.03 4.60 -39.39
N MET A 68 -8.33 5.60 -40.23
CA MET A 68 -9.62 5.95 -40.90
C MET A 68 -10.87 6.14 -40.03
#